data_AF-A0A3D1Q9Z0-F1
#
_entry.id   AF-A0A3D1Q9Z0-F1
#
_cell.length_a   1.000
_cell.length_b   1.000
_cell.length_c   1.000
_cell.angle_alpha   90.00
_cell.angle_beta   90.00
_cell.angle_gamma   90.00
#
_symmetry.space_group_name_H-M   'P 1'
#
loop_
_entity.id
_entity.type
_entity.pdbx_description
1 polymer ?
#
loop_
_entity_poly.entity_id
_entity_poly.type
_entity_poly.pdbx_seq_one_letter_code
_entity_poly.pdbx_strand_id
1 'polypeptide(L)'
;MKVYLNGNEMQYKEGGYEYVFMKTYQRSQTEVVKKDYGQLTLQLYDNGVQIRTLATANEVSTLVNRDVAVDEVKKKIYILEPGNKVTTNPDGSLNIE
;
A
#
# COMPACT_ATOMS: atom_id res chain seq x y z
N MET A 1 16.10 5.61 6.32
CA MET A 1 15.07 5.75 5.28
C MET A 1 13.71 5.57 5.94
N LYS A 2 12.87 6.60 5.93
CA LYS A 2 11.51 6.54 6.49
C LYS A 2 10.52 6.03 5.45
N VAL A 3 9.46 5.35 5.88
CA VAL A 3 8.44 4.81 4.97
C VAL A 3 7.08 5.31 5.40
N TYR A 4 6.30 5.84 4.46
CA TYR A 4 4.95 6.34 4.68
C TYR A 4 3.94 5.66 3.77
N LEU A 5 2.76 5.37 4.31
CA LEU A 5 1.60 4.88 3.57
C LEU A 5 0.38 5.74 3.91
N ASN A 6 -0.19 6.40 2.91
CA ASN A 6 -1.31 7.33 3.07
C ASN A 6 -1.05 8.38 4.18
N GLY A 7 0.19 8.86 4.30
CA GLY A 7 0.62 9.84 5.30
C GLY A 7 0.97 9.28 6.69
N ASN A 8 0.75 7.99 6.94
CA ASN A 8 1.12 7.33 8.21
C ASN A 8 2.52 6.70 8.11
N GLU A 9 3.35 6.92 9.12
CA GLU A 9 4.68 6.29 9.19
C GLU A 9 4.54 4.77 9.42
N MET A 10 5.27 3.99 8.64
CA MET A 10 5.22 2.53 8.65
C MET A 10 6.47 1.97 9.31
N GLN A 11 6.31 0.91 10.10
CA GLN A 11 7.46 0.14 10.55
C GLN A 11 8.08 -0.64 9.39
N TYR A 12 9.39 -0.48 9.21
CA TYR A 12 10.16 -1.34 8.31
C TYR A 12 10.09 -2.79 8.79
N LYS A 13 9.73 -3.70 7.87
CA LYS A 13 9.81 -5.14 8.09
C LYS A 13 10.61 -5.74 6.94
N GLU A 14 11.53 -6.64 7.28
CA GLU A 14 12.28 -7.40 6.28
C GLU A 14 11.32 -8.20 5.39
N GLY A 15 11.54 -8.14 4.07
CA GLY A 15 10.65 -8.70 3.05
C GLY A 15 9.52 -7.77 2.60
N GLY A 16 9.31 -6.64 3.28
CA GLY A 16 8.26 -5.68 2.95
C GLY A 16 6.85 -6.17 3.31
N TYR A 17 5.85 -5.50 2.73
CA TYR A 17 4.43 -5.85 2.88
C TYR A 17 3.85 -6.25 1.52
N GLU A 18 2.91 -7.18 1.53
CA GLU A 18 2.14 -7.60 0.35
C GLU A 18 0.85 -6.78 0.24
N TYR A 19 0.56 -6.23 -0.95
CA TYR A 19 -0.73 -5.62 -1.23
C TYR A 19 -1.80 -6.69 -1.51
N VAL A 20 -2.89 -6.66 -0.74
CA VAL A 20 -4.06 -7.53 -0.92
C VAL A 20 -5.25 -6.68 -1.37
N PHE A 21 -5.80 -6.99 -2.54
CA PHE A 21 -6.89 -6.23 -3.13
C PHE A 21 -8.23 -6.87 -2.80
N MET A 22 -9.11 -6.14 -2.10
CA MET A 22 -10.44 -6.66 -1.75
C MET A 22 -11.34 -6.81 -2.99
N LYS A 23 -11.17 -5.95 -3.98
CA LYS A 23 -11.74 -6.10 -5.32
C LYS A 23 -10.66 -6.56 -6.29
N THR A 24 -10.89 -7.70 -6.94
CA THR A 24 -9.94 -8.25 -7.92
C THR A 24 -9.74 -7.30 -9.11
N TYR A 25 -8.55 -7.36 -9.68
CA TYR A 25 -8.19 -6.70 -10.93
C TYR A 25 -7.66 -7.75 -11.90
N GLN A 26 -7.72 -7.47 -13.20
CA GLN A 26 -7.13 -8.36 -14.22
C GLN A 26 -5.95 -7.72 -14.91
N ARG A 27 -5.97 -6.40 -15.03
CA ARG A 27 -4.95 -5.62 -15.72
C ARG A 27 -4.39 -4.57 -14.78
N SER A 28 -3.09 -4.36 -14.92
CA SER A 28 -2.38 -3.27 -14.31
C SER A 28 -1.40 -2.65 -15.30
N GLN A 29 -1.12 -1.38 -15.10
CA GLN A 29 -0.06 -0.65 -15.77
C GLN A 29 0.87 -0.08 -14.72
N THR A 30 2.17 -0.21 -14.95
CA THR A 30 3.21 0.38 -14.11
C THR A 30 4.03 1.33 -14.95
N GLU A 31 4.20 2.55 -14.47
CA GLU A 31 5.11 3.55 -15.02
C GLU A 31 6.14 3.95 -13.98
N VAL A 32 7.39 4.09 -14.40
CA VAL A 32 8.49 4.54 -13.54
C VAL A 32 9.07 5.81 -14.12
N VAL A 33 8.96 6.91 -13.38
CA VAL A 33 9.48 8.23 -13.75
C VAL A 33 10.68 8.54 -12.85
N LYS A 34 11.87 8.61 -13.44
CA LYS A 34 13.07 9.07 -12.73
C LYS A 34 13.07 10.59 -12.64
N LYS A 35 13.42 11.11 -11.46
CA LYS A 35 13.57 12.53 -11.14
C LYS A 35 14.93 12.74 -10.48
N ASP A 36 15.42 13.99 -10.48
CA ASP A 36 16.73 14.30 -9.88
C ASP A 36 16.78 13.98 -8.38
N TYR A 37 15.64 14.07 -7.70
CA TYR A 37 15.51 13.82 -6.26
C TYR A 37 15.01 12.40 -5.91
N GLY A 38 14.77 11.53 -6.90
CA GLY A 38 14.27 10.19 -6.64
C GLY A 38 13.55 9.50 -7.80
N GLN A 39 12.77 8.48 -7.48
CA GLN A 39 12.00 7.71 -8.44
C GLN A 39 10.53 7.71 -8.04
N LEU A 40 9.66 8.12 -8.98
CA LEU A 40 8.22 8.01 -8.84
C LEU A 40 7.75 6.78 -9.60
N THR A 41 7.11 5.84 -8.90
CA THR A 41 6.43 4.69 -9.48
C THR A 41 4.92 4.94 -9.42
N LEU A 42 4.26 4.83 -10.57
CA LEU A 42 2.80 4.94 -10.71
C LEU A 42 2.25 3.57 -11.11
N GLN A 43 1.28 3.06 -10.37
CA GLN A 43 0.60 1.80 -10.66
C GLN A 43 -0.89 2.06 -10.78
N LEU A 44 -1.47 1.72 -11.92
CA LEU A 44 -2.88 1.89 -12.24
C LEU A 44 -3.51 0.52 -12.48
N TYR A 45 -4.63 0.24 -11.83
CA TYR A 45 -5.33 -1.04 -11.90
C TYR A 45 -6.72 -0.85 -12.51
N ASP A 46 -7.20 -1.83 -13.28
CA ASP A 46 -8.50 -1.76 -13.95
C ASP A 46 -9.71 -1.80 -12.99
N ASN A 47 -9.51 -2.20 -11.73
CA ASN A 47 -10.50 -2.08 -10.66
C ASN A 47 -10.63 -0.64 -10.10
N GLY A 48 -9.84 0.32 -10.62
CA GLY A 48 -9.84 1.72 -10.23
C GLY A 48 -8.90 2.07 -9.08
N VAL A 49 -8.11 1.12 -8.57
CA VAL A 49 -7.03 1.38 -7.61
C VAL A 49 -5.87 2.07 -8.31
N GLN A 50 -5.28 3.05 -7.63
CA GLN A 50 -4.08 3.76 -8.05
C GLN A 50 -3.11 3.81 -6.86
N ILE A 51 -1.88 3.37 -7.08
CA ILE A 51 -0.79 3.41 -6.10
C ILE A 51 0.32 4.27 -6.67
N ARG A 52 0.77 5.26 -5.88
CA ARG A 52 1.82 6.20 -6.27
C ARG A 52 2.89 6.17 -5.19
N THR A 53 4.10 5.78 -5.55
CA THR A 53 5.22 5.70 -4.61
C THR A 53 6.35 6.59 -5.07
N LEU A 54 6.70 7.58 -4.26
CA LEU A 54 7.90 8.38 -4.44
C LEU A 54 9.00 7.86 -3.51
N ALA A 55 10.07 7.34 -4.08
CA ALA A 55 11.26 6.92 -3.35
C ALA A 55 12.40 7.93 -3.55
N THR A 56 12.91 8.47 -2.46
CA THR A 56 14.06 9.38 -2.41
C THR A 56 15.18 8.73 -1.60
N ALA A 57 16.32 9.42 -1.43
CA ALA A 57 17.41 8.92 -0.59
C ALA A 57 17.03 8.77 0.89
N ASN A 58 16.06 9.57 1.38
CA ASN A 58 15.74 9.66 2.81
C ASN A 58 14.38 9.05 3.15
N GLU A 59 13.46 9.02 2.20
CA GLU A 59 12.05 8.72 2.42
C GLU A 59 11.44 7.97 1.24
N VAL A 60 10.58 7.00 1.54
CA VAL A 60 9.65 6.39 0.60
C VAL A 60 8.23 6.75 1.04
N SER A 61 7.48 7.42 0.18
CA SER A 61 6.11 7.81 0.47
C SER A 61 5.16 7.21 -0.55
N THR A 62 4.21 6.41 -0.08
CA THR A 62 3.19 5.75 -0.90
C THR A 62 1.81 6.33 -0.62
N LEU A 63 1.09 6.66 -1.69
CA LEU A 63 -0.31 7.08 -1.67
C LEU A 63 -1.15 6.10 -2.48
N VAL A 64 -2.19 5.57 -1.85
CA VAL A 64 -3.23 4.74 -2.44
C VAL A 64 -4.52 5.56 -2.47
N ASN A 65 -5.24 5.56 -3.59
CA ASN A 65 -6.56 6.24 -3.71
C ASN A 65 -7.71 5.46 -3.04
N ARG A 66 -7.42 4.75 -1.95
CA ARG A 66 -8.33 3.93 -1.16
C ARG A 66 -7.91 3.98 0.30
N ASP A 67 -8.85 3.64 1.17
CA ASP A 67 -8.51 3.28 2.54
C ASP A 67 -7.70 1.99 2.55
N VAL A 68 -6.81 1.90 3.53
CA VAL A 68 -5.92 0.74 3.68
C VAL A 68 -5.93 0.26 5.12
N ALA A 69 -5.84 -1.05 5.30
CA ALA A 69 -5.61 -1.67 6.60
C ALA A 69 -4.26 -2.38 6.60
N VAL A 70 -3.45 -2.14 7.63
CA VAL A 70 -2.10 -2.69 7.74
C VAL A 70 -2.09 -3.80 8.79
N ASP A 71 -1.87 -5.02 8.36
CA ASP A 71 -1.62 -6.17 9.23
C ASP A 71 -0.11 -6.39 9.32
N GLU A 72 0.49 -5.89 10.39
CA GLU A 72 1.93 -6.04 10.64
C GLU A 72 2.34 -7.48 10.97
N VAL A 73 1.42 -8.29 11.50
CA VAL A 73 1.68 -9.68 11.89
C VAL A 73 1.83 -10.54 10.64
N LYS A 74 0.91 -10.40 9.68
CA LYS A 74 0.91 -11.12 8.41
C LYS A 74 1.70 -10.40 7.31
N LYS A 75 2.19 -9.18 7.56
CA LYS A 75 2.86 -8.30 6.61
C LYS A 75 2.00 -8.01 5.37
N LYS A 76 0.73 -7.66 5.59
CA LYS A 76 -0.24 -7.39 4.53
C LYS A 76 -0.77 -5.96 4.62
N ILE A 77 -0.95 -5.33 3.46
CA ILE A 77 -1.66 -4.07 3.29
C ILE A 77 -2.91 -4.36 2.47
N TYR A 78 -4.06 -4.33 3.12
CA TYR A 78 -5.35 -4.55 2.47
C TYR A 78 -5.83 -3.25 1.83
N ILE A 79 -6.11 -3.28 0.53
CA ILE A 79 -6.68 -2.18 -0.24
C ILE A 79 -8.20 -2.33 -0.19
N LEU A 80 -8.86 -1.47 0.60
CA LEU A 80 -10.26 -1.62 0.96
C LEU A 80 -11.19 -1.02 -0.10
N GLU A 81 -12.37 -1.61 -0.24
CA GLU A 81 -13.50 -1.04 -0.95
C GLU A 81 -14.52 -0.42 0.03
N PRO A 82 -15.40 0.47 -0.45
CA PRO A 82 -16.48 0.99 0.37
C PRO A 82 -17.34 -0.11 0.97
N GLY A 83 -17.49 -0.08 2.30
CA GLY A 83 -18.27 -1.06 3.05
C GLY A 83 -17.46 -2.21 3.64
N ASN A 84 -16.17 -2.34 3.31
CA ASN A 84 -15.32 -3.31 4.01
C ASN A 84 -15.23 -2.99 5.49
N LYS A 85 -15.27 -4.04 6.32
CA LYS A 85 -15.12 -3.96 7.77
C LYS A 85 -13.78 -4.53 8.18
N VAL A 86 -13.06 -3.82 9.03
CA VAL A 86 -11.77 -4.23 9.57
C VAL A 86 -11.95 -4.55 11.05
N THR A 87 -11.53 -5.75 11.45
CA THR A 87 -11.50 -6.16 12.86
C THR A 87 -10.11 -6.63 13.23
N THR A 88 -9.65 -6.25 14.42
CA THR A 88 -8.35 -6.65 14.96
C THR A 88 -8.55 -7.89 15.85
N ASN A 89 -7.81 -8.95 15.55
CA ASN A 89 -7.77 -10.16 16.36
C ASN A 89 -6.93 -9.95 17.63
N PRO A 90 -7.07 -10.82 18.66
CA PRO A 90 -6.27 -10.73 19.88
C PRO A 90 -4.75 -10.83 19.67
N ASP A 91 -4.30 -11.48 18.59
CA ASP A 91 -2.90 -11.60 18.20
C ASP A 91 -2.36 -10.37 17.45
N GLY A 92 -3.19 -9.36 17.20
CA GLY A 92 -2.87 -8.15 16.44
C GLY A 92 -3.01 -8.30 14.93
N SER A 93 -3.32 -9.49 14.41
CA SER A 93 -3.63 -9.68 13.00
C SER A 93 -5.01 -9.10 12.65
N LEU A 94 -5.27 -8.87 11.37
CA LEU A 94 -6.54 -8.30 10.91
C LEU A 94 -7.39 -9.35 10.21
N ASN A 95 -8.71 -9.21 10.39
CA ASN A 95 -9.74 -9.82 9.56
C ASN A 95 -10.47 -8.71 8.79
N ILE A 96 -10.69 -8.97 7.50
CA ILE A 96 -11.38 -8.05 6.58
C ILE A 96 -12.61 -8.77 6.03
N GLU A 97 -13.77 -8.13 6.14
CA GLU A 97 -15.07 -8.59 5.60
C GLU A 97 -15.63 -7.60 4.58
#